data_AF-M1RBS3-F1
#
_entry.id   AF-M1RBS3-F1
#
_cell.length_a   1.000
_cell.length_b   1.000
_cell.length_c   1.000
_cell.angle_alpha   90.00
_cell.angle_beta   90.00
_cell.angle_gamma   90.00
#
_symmetry.space_group_name_H-M   'P 1'
#
loop_
_entity.id
_entity.type
_entity.pdbx_description
1 polymer ?
#
loop_
_entity_poly.entity_id
_entity_poly.type
_entity_poly.pdbx_seq_one_letter_code
_entity_poly.pdbx_strand_id
1 'polypeptide(L)'
;MHTIKGVAGFLGLEPIVETAHKAEDILGKLRNAEFVISPAINDLLLKAADKIREYLEKAENQEELEPDNELLTQLEDVLKNPNKYSDKYTTHHKYTTINKSATHHKSATVSKVLNSSEKCR
;
A
#
# COMPACT_ATOMS: atom_id res chain seq x y z
N MET A 1 -22.58 -38.78 -1.07
CA MET A 1 -21.30 -38.08 -0.80
C MET A 1 -21.47 -36.61 -1.19
N HIS A 2 -22.12 -35.82 -0.32
CA HIS A 2 -22.42 -34.40 -0.56
C HIS A 2 -22.40 -33.62 0.78
N THR A 3 -21.51 -34.03 1.69
CA THR A 3 -21.57 -33.58 3.09
C THR A 3 -20.19 -33.36 3.70
N ILE A 4 -19.10 -33.68 2.99
CA ILE A 4 -17.72 -33.52 3.50
C ILE A 4 -16.90 -32.48 2.73
N LYS A 5 -17.36 -32.03 1.56
CA LYS A 5 -16.73 -30.90 0.85
C LYS A 5 -17.28 -29.53 1.28
N GLY A 6 -18.34 -29.50 2.10
CA GLY A 6 -18.92 -28.27 2.66
C GLY A 6 -18.25 -27.80 3.96
N VAL A 7 -17.49 -28.65 4.65
CA VAL A 7 -16.89 -28.30 5.95
C VAL A 7 -15.65 -27.40 5.80
N ALA A 8 -15.03 -27.37 4.62
CA ALA A 8 -13.93 -26.45 4.34
C ALA A 8 -14.42 -25.01 4.07
N GLY A 9 -15.66 -24.83 3.60
CA GLY A 9 -16.35 -23.53 3.55
C GLY A 9 -17.11 -23.18 4.84
N PHE A 10 -17.14 -24.07 5.83
CA PHE A 10 -18.02 -24.00 7.00
C PHE A 10 -17.57 -23.02 8.10
N LEU A 11 -16.33 -22.50 8.05
CA LEU A 11 -16.00 -21.33 8.86
C LEU A 11 -16.37 -20.02 8.16
N GLY A 12 -16.64 -20.03 6.84
CA GLY A 12 -16.97 -18.84 6.06
C GLY A 12 -15.87 -17.77 6.01
N LEU A 13 -14.69 -18.00 6.60
CA LEU A 13 -13.64 -16.97 6.79
C LEU A 13 -12.82 -16.67 5.54
N GLU A 14 -13.21 -17.20 4.37
CA GLU A 14 -12.51 -16.96 3.10
C GLU A 14 -12.36 -15.46 2.79
N PRO A 15 -13.38 -14.60 2.99
CA PRO A 15 -13.25 -13.15 2.82
C PRO A 15 -12.21 -12.50 3.74
N ILE A 16 -12.04 -13.03 4.96
CA ILE A 16 -11.03 -12.54 5.92
C ILE A 16 -9.63 -12.85 5.40
N VAL A 17 -9.41 -14.12 5.02
CA VAL A 17 -8.11 -14.59 4.54
C VAL A 17 -7.71 -13.85 3.27
N GLU A 18 -8.63 -13.69 2.32
CA GLU A 18 -8.32 -13.01 1.06
C GLU A 18 -7.97 -11.53 1.28
N THR A 19 -8.76 -10.82 2.08
CA THR A 19 -8.52 -9.40 2.38
C THR A 19 -7.19 -9.22 3.12
N ALA A 20 -6.90 -10.08 4.10
CA ALA A 20 -5.68 -10.04 4.88
C ALA A 20 -4.44 -10.33 4.03
N HIS A 21 -4.46 -11.35 3.18
CA HIS A 21 -3.35 -11.68 2.29
C HIS A 21 -3.01 -10.52 1.34
N LYS A 22 -4.02 -9.91 0.68
CA LYS A 22 -3.75 -8.77 -0.23
C LYS A 22 -3.20 -7.56 0.51
N ALA A 23 -3.68 -7.29 1.73
CA ALA A 23 -3.15 -6.22 2.57
C ALA A 23 -1.71 -6.50 3.02
N GLU A 24 -1.40 -7.75 3.40
CA GLU A 24 -0.05 -8.19 3.76
C GLU A 24 0.93 -8.05 2.60
N ASP A 25 0.53 -8.41 1.37
CA ASP A 25 1.35 -8.25 0.19
C ASP A 25 1.76 -6.78 -0.03
N ILE A 26 0.81 -5.85 0.09
CA ILE A 26 1.08 -4.40 -0.01
C ILE A 26 2.04 -3.96 1.10
N LEU A 27 1.80 -4.38 2.34
CA LEU A 27 2.68 -4.08 3.47
C LEU A 27 4.09 -4.66 3.26
N GLY A 28 4.22 -5.84 2.68
CA GLY A 28 5.48 -6.45 2.30
C GLY A 28 6.24 -5.60 1.29
N LYS A 29 5.56 -5.10 0.25
CA LYS A 29 6.14 -4.19 -0.75
C LYS A 29 6.58 -2.85 -0.16
N LEU A 30 5.79 -2.29 0.76
CA LEU A 30 6.17 -1.08 1.50
C LEU A 30 7.38 -1.32 2.39
N ARG A 31 7.43 -2.45 3.11
CA ARG A 31 8.55 -2.85 3.97
C ARG A 31 9.84 -3.03 3.20
N ASN A 32 9.77 -3.59 1.98
CA ASN A 32 10.91 -3.79 1.11
C ASN A 32 11.34 -2.52 0.35
N ALA A 33 10.67 -1.39 0.57
CA ALA A 33 10.86 -0.13 -0.17
C ALA A 33 10.62 -0.25 -1.69
N GLU A 34 9.83 -1.25 -2.12
CA GLU A 34 9.40 -1.40 -3.51
C GLU A 34 8.27 -0.41 -3.84
N PHE A 35 7.40 -0.12 -2.86
CA PHE A 35 6.32 0.87 -2.95
C PHE A 35 6.65 2.09 -2.08
N VAL A 36 6.23 3.28 -2.54
CA VAL A 36 6.23 4.49 -1.74
C VAL A 36 4.87 4.62 -1.06
N ILE A 37 4.88 4.79 0.26
CA ILE A 37 3.63 5.01 1.00
C ILE A 37 2.97 6.32 0.55
N SER A 38 1.68 6.24 0.22
CA SER A 38 0.85 7.39 -0.11
C SER A 38 -0.39 7.43 0.78
N PRO A 39 -1.06 8.59 0.93
CA PRO A 39 -2.31 8.68 1.68
C PRO A 39 -3.37 7.70 1.13
N ALA A 40 -3.48 7.56 -0.19
CA ALA A 40 -4.44 6.65 -0.80
C ALA A 40 -4.16 5.17 -0.47
N ILE A 41 -2.88 4.76 -0.46
CA ILE A 41 -2.50 3.40 -0.04
C ILE A 41 -2.77 3.19 1.45
N ASN A 42 -2.45 4.18 2.29
CA ASN A 42 -2.72 4.13 3.73
C ASN A 42 -4.23 4.01 4.02
N ASP A 43 -5.07 4.83 3.38
CA ASP A 43 -6.51 4.78 3.54
C ASP A 43 -7.10 3.43 3.11
N LEU A 44 -6.55 2.84 2.05
CA LEU A 44 -6.96 1.52 1.60
C LEU A 44 -6.57 0.41 2.58
N LEU A 45 -5.37 0.48 3.17
CA LEU A 45 -4.93 -0.43 4.22
C LEU A 45 -5.79 -0.31 5.49
N LEU A 46 -6.16 0.90 5.88
CA LEU A 46 -7.08 1.14 7.00
C LEU A 46 -8.46 0.55 6.71
N LYS A 47 -9.02 0.80 5.52
CA LYS A 47 -10.27 0.15 5.09
C LYS A 47 -10.21 -1.37 5.13
N ALA A 48 -9.09 -1.96 4.70
CA ALA A 48 -8.90 -3.41 4.79
C ALA A 48 -8.92 -3.90 6.24
N ALA A 49 -8.25 -3.21 7.15
CA ALA A 49 -8.26 -3.54 8.57
C ALA A 49 -9.67 -3.41 9.18
N ASP A 50 -10.42 -2.37 8.83
CA ASP A 50 -11.79 -2.17 9.32
C ASP A 50 -12.74 -3.23 8.76
N LYS A 51 -12.58 -3.61 7.49
CA LYS A 51 -13.37 -4.68 6.88
C LYS A 51 -13.09 -6.04 7.52
N ILE A 52 -11.83 -6.33 7.85
CA ILE A 52 -11.46 -7.54 8.60
C ILE A 52 -12.13 -7.56 9.98
N ARG A 53 -12.20 -6.42 10.69
CA ARG A 53 -12.94 -6.32 11.96
C ARG A 53 -14.43 -6.60 11.77
N GLU A 54 -15.04 -6.00 10.75
CA GLU A 54 -16.46 -6.26 10.42
C GLU A 54 -16.71 -7.76 10.16
N TYR A 55 -15.81 -8.43 9.45
CA TYR A 55 -15.93 -9.87 9.21
C TYR A 55 -15.76 -10.71 10.47
N LEU A 56 -14.86 -10.31 11.38
CA LEU A 56 -14.72 -10.99 12.66
C LEU A 56 -15.99 -10.85 13.51
N GLU A 57 -16.58 -9.65 13.57
CA GLU A 57 -17.85 -9.43 14.28
C GLU A 57 -18.99 -10.27 13.68
N LYS A 58 -19.11 -10.32 12.35
CA LYS A 58 -20.10 -11.18 11.67
C LYS A 58 -19.86 -12.67 11.92
N ALA A 59 -18.60 -13.10 11.91
CA ALA A 59 -18.25 -14.49 12.21
C ALA A 59 -18.60 -14.88 13.66
N GLU A 60 -18.40 -13.97 14.62
CA GLU A 60 -18.83 -14.16 16.01
C GLU A 60 -20.35 -14.30 16.13
N ASN A 61 -21.10 -13.56 15.31
CA ASN A 61 -22.56 -13.64 15.24
C ASN A 61 -23.10 -14.81 14.38
N GLN A 62 -22.21 -15.66 13.83
CA GLN A 62 -22.56 -16.75 12.91
C GLN A 62 -23.29 -16.27 11.65
N GLU A 63 -23.01 -15.03 11.22
CA GLU A 63 -23.49 -14.47 9.96
C GLU A 63 -22.63 -14.93 8.79
N GLU A 64 -23.24 -15.02 7.60
CA GLU A 64 -22.51 -15.35 6.37
C GLU A 64 -21.63 -14.17 5.95
N LEU A 65 -20.39 -14.48 5.57
CA LEU A 65 -19.39 -13.49 5.18
C LEU A 65 -19.39 -13.33 3.66
N GLU A 66 -19.69 -12.12 3.21
CA GLU A 66 -19.62 -11.77 1.79
C GLU A 66 -18.33 -11.00 1.49
N PRO A 67 -17.54 -11.42 0.47
CA PRO A 67 -16.34 -10.72 0.08
C PRO A 67 -16.65 -9.32 -0.48
N ASP A 68 -15.91 -8.33 -0.01
CA ASP A 68 -15.95 -6.97 -0.54
C ASP A 68 -15.12 -6.94 -1.84
N ASN A 69 -15.78 -7.34 -2.93
CA ASN A 69 -15.17 -7.43 -4.25
C ASN A 69 -14.59 -6.08 -4.73
N GLU A 70 -15.17 -4.96 -4.32
CA GLU A 70 -14.66 -3.63 -4.66
C GLU A 70 -13.34 -3.37 -3.94
N LEU A 71 -13.27 -3.63 -2.64
CA LEU A 71 -12.05 -3.50 -1.86
C LEU A 71 -10.95 -4.45 -2.35
N LEU A 72 -11.29 -5.71 -2.60
CA LEU A 72 -10.36 -6.71 -3.13
C LEU A 72 -9.79 -6.30 -4.49
N THR A 73 -10.62 -5.69 -5.35
CA THR A 73 -10.17 -5.14 -6.64
C THR A 73 -9.26 -3.94 -6.46
N GLN A 74 -9.54 -3.05 -5.52
CA GLN A 74 -8.70 -1.89 -5.22
C GLN A 74 -7.32 -2.32 -4.68
N LEU A 75 -7.29 -3.28 -3.74
CA LEU A 75 -6.04 -3.82 -3.20
C LEU A 75 -5.20 -4.47 -4.31
N GLU A 76 -5.84 -5.22 -5.20
CA GLU A 76 -5.16 -5.85 -6.33
C GLU A 76 -4.67 -4.84 -7.38
N ASP A 77 -5.42 -3.76 -7.62
CA ASP A 77 -4.99 -2.68 -8.51
C ASP A 77 -3.76 -1.94 -7.93
N VAL A 78 -3.68 -1.75 -6.62
CA VAL A 78 -2.47 -1.19 -5.97
C VAL A 78 -1.27 -2.11 -6.17
N LEU A 79 -1.44 -3.43 -6.05
CA LEU A 79 -0.36 -4.40 -6.26
C LEU A 79 0.15 -4.40 -7.71
N LYS A 80 -0.74 -4.19 -8.69
CA LYS A 80 -0.39 -4.14 -10.12
C LYS A 80 0.16 -2.78 -10.55
N ASN A 81 -0.41 -1.69 -10.05
CA ASN A 81 -0.19 -0.33 -10.51
C ASN A 81 0.01 0.66 -9.35
N PRO A 82 1.08 0.55 -8.54
CA PRO A 82 1.29 1.39 -7.37
C PRO A 82 1.41 2.89 -7.71
N ASN A 83 1.94 3.23 -8.89
CA ASN A 83 2.11 4.61 -9.35
C ASN A 83 0.78 5.35 -9.60
N LYS A 84 -0.34 4.64 -9.76
CA LYS A 84 -1.66 5.27 -9.87
C LYS A 84 -2.09 5.92 -8.55
N TYR A 85 -1.54 5.44 -7.44
CA TYR A 85 -1.88 5.85 -6.09
C TYR A 85 -0.80 6.75 -5.46
N SER A 86 0.27 7.10 -6.19
CA SER A 86 1.35 7.97 -5.70
C SER A 86 1.04 9.46 -5.79
N ASP A 87 0.01 9.84 -6.56
CA ASP A 87 -0.26 11.24 -6.88
C ASP A 87 -1.42 11.83 -6.07
N LYS A 88 -1.23 13.09 -5.67
CA LYS A 88 -2.18 14.04 -5.06
C LYS A 88 -2.14 14.19 -3.54
N TYR A 89 -1.02 14.73 -3.07
CA TYR A 89 -1.04 15.57 -1.87
C TYR A 89 -1.65 16.94 -2.22
N THR A 90 -2.94 17.13 -1.95
CA THR A 90 -3.51 18.46 -1.69
C THR A 90 -4.15 18.40 -0.32
N THR A 91 -3.37 18.87 0.66
CA THR A 91 -3.75 19.53 1.92
C THR A 91 -5.00 19.02 2.63
N HIS A 92 -4.83 18.22 3.68
CA HIS A 92 -5.08 18.58 5.09
C HIS A 92 -4.78 17.35 5.97
N HIS A 93 -4.23 17.58 7.16
CA HIS A 93 -4.03 16.62 8.28
C HIS A 93 -2.67 15.87 8.44
N LYS A 94 -1.76 16.57 9.13
CA LYS A 94 -1.09 16.15 10.39
C LYS A 94 -0.49 14.73 10.52
N TYR A 95 0.44 14.36 9.64
CA TYR A 95 1.55 13.51 10.06
C TYR A 95 2.85 14.30 9.94
N THR A 96 3.46 14.54 11.10
CA THR A 96 4.65 15.35 11.29
C THR A 96 5.90 14.65 10.77
N THR A 97 6.92 15.45 10.49
CA THR A 97 8.24 15.13 9.93
C THR A 97 8.97 13.94 10.58
N ILE A 98 9.37 12.99 9.74
CA ILE A 98 10.56 12.11 9.85
C ILE A 98 10.86 11.69 8.39
N ASN A 99 11.89 12.12 7.67
CA ASN A 99 13.28 12.40 8.02
C ASN A 99 13.88 13.47 7.09
N LYS A 100 14.60 14.44 7.67
CA LYS A 100 15.60 15.26 6.99
C LYS A 100 16.98 14.68 7.33
N SER A 101 17.58 13.97 6.38
CA SER A 101 19.01 13.66 6.36
C SER A 101 19.32 12.96 5.03
N ALA A 102 19.85 13.71 4.06
CA ALA A 102 21.19 13.52 3.50
C ALA A 102 21.33 12.18 2.76
N THR A 103 21.58 12.12 1.45
CA THR A 103 22.84 12.56 0.83
C THR A 103 22.71 12.78 -0.68
N HIS A 104 23.40 13.82 -1.15
CA HIS A 104 23.76 14.10 -2.53
C HIS A 104 24.41 12.89 -3.22
N HIS A 105 23.89 12.47 -4.37
CA HIS A 105 24.74 11.96 -5.46
C HIS A 105 24.25 12.59 -6.76
N LYS A 106 24.77 13.79 -7.06
CA LYS A 106 24.61 14.41 -8.37
C LYS A 106 25.49 13.65 -9.35
N SER A 107 24.87 12.89 -10.25
CA SER A 107 25.50 12.54 -11.53
C SER A 107 24.90 13.46 -12.58
N ALA A 108 25.69 14.43 -13.04
CA ALA A 108 25.38 15.22 -14.23
C ALA A 108 26.70 15.72 -14.83
N THR A 109 27.19 14.98 -15.82
CA THR A 109 28.24 15.37 -16.75
C THR A 109 27.72 16.45 -17.70
N VAL A 110 28.65 17.23 -18.27
CA VAL A 110 28.58 17.96 -19.56
C VAL A 110 28.40 19.50 -19.47
N SER A 111 29.57 20.15 -19.44
CA SER A 111 30.04 21.18 -20.40
C SER A 111 29.68 22.66 -20.29
N LYS A 112 30.74 23.44 -20.59
CA LYS A 112 30.81 24.83 -21.10
C LYS A 112 30.40 25.88 -20.06
N VAL A 113 31.20 26.92 -19.79
CA VAL A 113 31.74 27.93 -20.71
C VAL A 113 33.00 28.59 -20.11
N LEU A 114 33.86 29.04 -21.01
CA LEU A 114 35.11 29.77 -20.84
C LEU A 114 34.99 31.09 -20.03
N ASN A 115 35.99 31.39 -19.21
CA ASN A 115 36.55 32.74 -18.99
C ASN A 115 37.93 32.58 -18.31
N SER A 116 39.05 32.74 -19.00
CA SER A 116 39.77 34.01 -19.24
C SER A 116 40.17 34.77 -17.96
N SER A 117 41.49 34.96 -17.83
CA SER A 117 42.25 35.93 -17.02
C SER A 117 42.24 35.86 -15.49
N GLU A 118 43.38 35.45 -14.91
CA GLU A 118 44.11 36.05 -13.76
C GLU A 118 45.36 35.17 -13.50
N LYS A 119 46.56 35.49 -14.00
CA LYS A 119 47.53 36.46 -13.46
C LYS A 119 47.69 36.38 -11.94
N CYS A 120 48.56 35.47 -11.46
CA CYS A 120 49.39 35.66 -10.27
C CYS A 120 50.41 34.51 -10.13
N ARG A 121 51.61 34.65 -10.70
CA ARG A 121 52.91 34.55 -10.00
C ARG A 121 54.04 34.99 -10.92
#